data_AF-L9LZE0-F1
#
_entry.id   AF-L9LZE0-F1
#
_cell.length_a   1.000
_cell.length_b   1.000
_cell.length_c   1.000
_cell.angle_alpha   90.00
_cell.angle_beta   90.00
_cell.angle_gamma   90.00
#
_symmetry.space_group_name_H-M   'P 1'
#
loop_
_entity.id
_entity.type
_entity.pdbx_description
1 polymer ?
#
loop_
_entity_poly.entity_id
_entity_poly.type
_entity_poly.pdbx_seq_one_letter_code
_entity_poly.pdbx_strand_id
1 'polypeptide(L)'
;MINVVISEYSKKFSVKKVCFSNSFGPFRITYQDKNGVPILERLDEESFQRNVYSTVIFVGAEYRKVAYRNHIKDSENQRLTLEDYKLVGDEFILINKIVTELHDPNNPYEFKQSCYDGKGNLHYVSMDIEGESKRFDSEGREIDDSLDIKGLETIEYVESQYLEEAIKNSSNLNSNR
;
A
#
# COMPACT_ATOMS: atom_id res chain seq x y z
N MET A 1 -4.67 11.72 22.08
CA MET A 1 -4.57 10.44 22.82
C MET A 1 -4.23 9.35 21.81
N ILE A 2 -3.31 8.44 22.11
CA ILE A 2 -2.96 7.31 21.23
C ILE A 2 -3.70 6.07 21.76
N ASN A 3 -4.34 5.32 20.86
CA ASN A 3 -4.94 4.02 21.13
C ASN A 3 -4.03 2.93 20.54
N VAL A 4 -3.94 1.78 21.24
CA VAL A 4 -3.11 0.65 20.84
C VAL A 4 -3.97 -0.60 20.84
N VAL A 5 -4.05 -1.27 19.69
CA VAL A 5 -4.75 -2.55 19.52
C VAL A 5 -3.74 -3.62 19.18
N ILE A 6 -3.76 -4.72 19.93
CA ILE A 6 -2.91 -5.90 19.69
C ILE A 6 -3.82 -7.05 19.27
N SER A 7 -3.50 -7.69 18.14
CA SER A 7 -4.22 -8.86 17.64
C SER A 7 -3.27 -9.94 17.13
N GLU A 8 -3.77 -11.18 17.09
CA GLU A 8 -3.04 -12.29 16.48
C GLU A 8 -3.14 -12.20 14.96
N TYR A 9 -2.01 -12.02 14.28
CA TYR A 9 -1.96 -12.02 12.81
C TYR A 9 -1.84 -13.44 12.28
N SER A 10 -0.93 -14.23 12.84
CA SER A 10 -0.79 -15.64 12.48
C SER A 10 -0.49 -16.49 13.70
N LYS A 11 -1.48 -17.28 14.11
CA LYS A 11 -1.32 -18.25 15.20
C LYS A 11 -0.28 -19.33 14.87
N LYS A 12 -0.24 -19.77 13.60
CA LYS A 12 0.70 -20.80 13.12
C LYS A 12 2.16 -20.38 13.31
N PHE A 13 2.45 -19.10 13.11
CA PHE A 13 3.81 -18.57 13.18
C PHE A 13 4.07 -17.71 14.41
N SER A 14 3.10 -17.63 15.34
CA SER A 14 3.16 -16.80 16.55
C SER A 14 3.48 -15.33 16.26
N VAL A 15 2.82 -14.76 15.24
CA VAL A 15 3.00 -13.36 14.82
C VAL A 15 1.87 -12.51 15.33
N LYS A 16 2.21 -11.43 16.04
CA LYS A 16 1.27 -10.43 16.53
C LYS A 16 1.27 -9.21 15.63
N LYS A 17 0.10 -8.59 15.47
CA LYS A 17 -0.07 -7.28 14.84
C LYS A 17 -0.38 -6.26 15.93
N VAL A 18 0.38 -5.18 15.98
CA VAL A 18 0.15 -4.05 16.88
C VAL A 18 -0.17 -2.84 16.03
N CYS A 19 -1.36 -2.26 16.24
CA CYS A 19 -1.86 -1.10 15.53
C CYS A 19 -1.93 0.08 16.48
N PHE A 20 -1.26 1.18 16.12
CA PHE A 20 -1.31 2.45 16.82
C PHE A 20 -2.19 3.40 16.04
N SER A 21 -3.18 3.98 16.71
CA SER A 21 -4.10 4.93 16.13
C SER A 21 -4.29 6.17 17.00
N ASN A 22 -4.68 7.26 16.36
CA ASN A 22 -5.09 8.50 17.01
C ASN A 22 -6.54 8.84 16.57
N SER A 23 -6.98 10.08 16.75
CA SER A 23 -8.31 10.53 16.32
C SER A 23 -8.53 10.54 14.80
N PHE A 24 -7.47 10.51 14.01
CA PHE A 24 -7.51 10.54 12.54
C PHE A 24 -7.47 9.13 11.94
N GLY A 25 -6.90 8.16 12.65
CA GLY A 25 -6.88 6.76 12.23
C GLY A 25 -5.62 6.02 12.66
N PRO A 26 -5.40 4.82 12.11
CA PRO A 26 -4.12 4.12 12.22
C PRO A 26 -2.99 4.94 11.58
N PHE A 27 -1.87 5.08 12.29
CA PHE A 27 -0.68 5.76 11.76
C PHE A 27 0.60 4.91 11.85
N ARG A 28 0.54 3.79 12.59
CA ARG A 28 1.63 2.81 12.64
C ARG A 28 1.07 1.41 12.84
N ILE A 29 1.57 0.46 12.07
CA ILE A 29 1.31 -0.97 12.24
C ILE A 29 2.65 -1.67 12.34
N THR A 30 2.85 -2.50 13.35
CA THR A 30 4.02 -3.39 13.44
C THR A 30 3.59 -4.83 13.57
N TYR A 31 4.25 -5.70 12.82
CA TYR A 31 4.14 -7.15 12.94
C TYR A 31 5.34 -7.64 13.73
N GLN A 32 5.10 -8.37 14.81
CA GLN A 32 6.12 -8.77 15.76
C GLN A 32 6.15 -10.29 15.90
N ASP A 33 7.35 -10.84 16.10
CA ASP A 33 7.53 -12.25 16.40
C ASP A 33 7.11 -12.61 17.84
N LYS A 34 7.26 -13.88 18.22
CA LYS A 34 6.96 -14.37 19.58
C LYS A 34 7.75 -13.68 20.69
N ASN A 35 8.89 -13.06 20.37
CA ASN A 35 9.76 -12.37 21.32
C ASN A 35 9.50 -10.85 21.34
N GLY A 36 8.56 -10.35 20.52
CA GLY A 36 8.28 -8.92 20.39
C GLY A 36 9.22 -8.19 19.44
N VAL A 37 10.06 -8.89 18.67
CA VAL A 37 10.96 -8.29 17.69
C VAL A 37 10.16 -7.90 16.45
N PRO A 38 10.26 -6.64 15.97
CA PRO A 38 9.60 -6.22 14.74
C PRO A 38 10.10 -7.02 13.52
N ILE A 39 9.15 -7.62 12.82
CA ILE A 39 9.32 -8.32 11.53
C ILE A 39 9.07 -7.34 10.38
N LEU A 40 8.03 -6.52 10.50
CA LEU A 40 7.65 -5.52 9.51
C LEU A 40 6.98 -4.34 10.21
N GLU A 41 7.22 -3.14 9.73
CA GLU A 41 6.57 -1.92 10.21
C GLU A 41 6.04 -1.11 9.03
N ARG A 42 4.78 -0.69 9.14
CA ARG A 42 4.14 0.28 8.26
C ARG A 42 3.93 1.57 9.06
N LEU A 43 4.31 2.69 8.47
CA LEU A 43 4.12 4.04 8.99
C LEU A 43 3.32 4.84 7.98
N ASP A 44 2.25 5.48 8.43
CA ASP A 44 1.47 6.41 7.60
C ASP A 44 1.80 7.84 8.09
N GLU A 45 2.48 8.61 7.25
CA GLU A 45 2.86 10.00 7.49
C GLU A 45 1.77 10.94 6.98
N GLU A 46 1.11 11.62 7.91
CA GLU A 46 0.18 12.70 7.59
C GLU A 46 0.93 14.04 7.50
N SER A 47 0.99 14.64 6.31
CA SER A 47 1.47 16.01 6.17
C SER A 47 0.30 17.00 6.29
N PHE A 48 0.19 17.67 7.44
CA PHE A 48 -0.79 18.75 7.63
C PHE A 48 -0.48 20.01 6.80
N GLN A 49 0.73 20.12 6.24
CA GLN A 49 1.23 21.34 5.59
C GLN A 49 1.55 21.17 4.10
N ARG A 50 1.58 19.95 3.57
CA ARG A 50 1.92 19.68 2.17
C ARG A 50 0.82 18.88 1.51
N ASN A 51 0.63 19.10 0.22
CA ASN A 51 -0.22 18.27 -0.63
C ASN A 51 0.34 16.85 -0.88
N VAL A 52 1.29 16.40 -0.05
CA VAL A 52 1.95 15.10 -0.16
C VAL A 52 1.80 14.35 1.16
N TYR A 53 1.19 13.17 1.13
CA TYR A 53 1.10 12.24 2.26
C TYR A 53 1.83 10.96 1.87
N SER A 54 2.44 10.25 2.81
CA SER A 54 3.26 9.09 2.47
C SER A 54 2.99 7.90 3.38
N THR A 55 2.98 6.70 2.81
CA THR A 55 3.03 5.44 3.57
C THR A 55 4.40 4.84 3.36
N VAL A 56 5.06 4.38 4.42
CA VAL A 56 6.37 3.72 4.33
C VAL A 56 6.31 2.36 5.01
N ILE A 57 6.93 1.36 4.39
CA ILE A 57 7.07 0.00 4.88
C ILE A 57 8.54 -0.30 5.09
N PHE A 58 8.88 -0.82 6.26
CA PHE A 58 10.20 -1.29 6.64
C PHE A 58 10.15 -2.76 7.06
N VAL A 59 11.17 -3.54 6.72
CA VAL A 59 11.22 -4.98 7.03
C VAL A 59 12.46 -5.33 7.86
N GLY A 60 12.23 -6.12 8.91
CA GLY A 60 13.22 -6.60 9.87
C GLY A 60 13.72 -5.52 10.82
N ALA A 61 14.45 -5.91 11.86
CA ALA A 61 15.00 -4.97 12.85
C ALA A 61 16.07 -4.01 12.27
N GLU A 62 16.69 -4.39 11.15
CA GLU A 62 17.73 -3.61 10.46
C GLU A 62 17.16 -2.77 9.30
N TYR A 63 15.84 -2.83 9.06
CA TYR A 63 15.12 -2.07 8.04
C TYR A 63 15.75 -2.07 6.63
N ARG A 64 16.30 -3.21 6.21
CA ARG A 64 17.05 -3.34 4.94
C ARG A 64 16.17 -3.39 3.69
N LYS A 65 14.89 -3.72 3.83
CA LYS A 65 13.92 -3.62 2.73
C LYS A 65 12.95 -2.50 3.05
N VAL A 66 12.76 -1.63 2.07
CA VAL A 66 11.90 -0.45 2.17
C VAL A 66 10.98 -0.40 0.96
N ALA A 67 9.73 -0.02 1.18
CA ALA A 67 8.82 0.41 0.12
C ALA A 67 8.05 1.63 0.62
N TYR A 68 7.64 2.52 -0.27
CA TYR A 68 6.83 3.67 0.13
C TYR A 68 5.83 4.06 -0.95
N ARG A 69 4.78 4.76 -0.55
CA ARG A 69 3.75 5.34 -1.40
C ARG A 69 3.75 6.83 -1.16
N ASN A 70 3.73 7.62 -2.23
CA ASN A 70 3.43 9.05 -2.17
C ASN A 70 2.03 9.30 -2.69
N HIS A 71 1.25 10.06 -1.92
CA HIS A 71 -0.06 10.58 -2.29
C HIS A 71 0.09 12.06 -2.61
N ILE A 72 0.05 12.42 -3.89
CA ILE A 72 0.26 13.79 -4.38
C ILE A 72 -1.09 14.37 -4.80
N LYS A 73 -1.55 15.42 -4.11
CA LYS A 73 -2.77 16.14 -4.44
C LYS A 73 -2.44 17.38 -5.26
N ASP A 74 -2.79 17.38 -6.54
CA ASP A 74 -2.72 18.58 -7.36
C ASP A 74 -4.01 19.39 -7.20
N SER A 75 -3.92 20.55 -6.54
CA SER A 75 -5.05 21.44 -6.31
C SER A 75 -5.53 22.16 -7.56
N GLU A 76 -4.69 22.32 -8.59
CA GLU A 76 -5.05 23.03 -9.82
C GLU A 76 -5.88 22.15 -10.76
N ASN A 77 -5.52 20.87 -10.86
CA ASN A 77 -6.13 19.94 -11.82
C ASN A 77 -7.06 18.90 -11.19
N GLN A 78 -7.38 19.03 -9.90
CA GLN A 78 -8.25 18.09 -9.16
C GLN A 78 -7.79 16.63 -9.30
N ARG A 79 -6.47 16.45 -9.40
CA ARG A 79 -5.82 15.19 -9.70
C ARG A 79 -5.13 14.68 -8.44
N LEU A 80 -5.54 13.49 -8.00
CA LEU A 80 -4.81 12.74 -6.98
C LEU A 80 -3.90 11.74 -7.68
N THR A 81 -2.63 11.76 -7.36
CA THR A 81 -1.66 10.79 -7.87
C THR A 81 -1.11 9.95 -6.73
N LEU A 82 -1.10 8.63 -6.89
CA LEU A 82 -0.42 7.71 -6.00
C LEU A 82 0.79 7.14 -6.73
N GLU A 83 1.95 7.15 -6.12
CA GLU A 83 3.16 6.56 -6.67
C GLU A 83 3.77 5.62 -5.64
N ASP A 84 3.83 4.33 -5.99
CA ASP A 84 4.40 3.27 -5.18
C ASP A 84 5.83 2.99 -5.62
N TYR A 85 6.73 2.91 -4.65
CA TYR A 85 8.14 2.68 -4.83
C TYR A 85 8.64 1.54 -3.94
N LYS A 86 9.71 0.92 -4.39
CA LYS A 86 10.39 -0.18 -3.69
C LYS A 86 11.90 -0.02 -3.81
N LEU A 87 12.61 -0.29 -2.72
CA LEU A 87 14.07 -0.35 -2.72
C LEU A 87 14.53 -1.66 -3.36
N VAL A 88 15.32 -1.56 -4.42
CA VAL A 88 16.00 -2.69 -5.08
C VAL A 88 17.48 -2.38 -5.19
N GLY A 89 18.30 -3.17 -4.48
CA GLY A 89 19.70 -2.79 -4.25
C GLY A 89 19.74 -1.49 -3.43
N ASP A 90 20.34 -0.45 -3.99
CA ASP A 90 20.48 0.87 -3.37
C ASP A 90 19.58 1.93 -4.03
N GLU A 91 18.66 1.54 -4.91
CA GLU A 91 17.81 2.46 -5.68
C GLU A 91 16.31 2.23 -5.41
N PHE A 92 15.57 3.33 -5.30
CA PHE A 92 14.10 3.28 -5.28
C PHE A 92 13.55 3.24 -6.70
N ILE A 93 12.88 2.14 -7.03
CA ILE A 93 12.21 1.96 -8.31
C ILE A 93 10.72 2.24 -8.16
N LEU A 94 10.13 2.97 -9.11
CA LEU A 94 8.68 3.08 -9.23
C LEU A 94 8.13 1.72 -9.64
N ILE A 95 7.15 1.20 -8.91
CA ILE A 95 6.50 -0.09 -9.20
C ILE A 95 5.08 0.09 -9.72
N ASN A 96 4.39 1.15 -9.28
CA ASN A 96 3.04 1.47 -9.72
C ASN A 96 2.77 2.96 -9.60
N LYS A 97 1.93 3.48 -10.51
CA LYS A 97 1.36 4.81 -10.44
C LYS A 97 -0.14 4.76 -10.68
N ILE A 98 -0.91 5.45 -9.86
CA ILE A 98 -2.35 5.60 -10.00
C ILE A 98 -2.66 7.08 -10.12
N VAL A 99 -3.52 7.42 -11.08
CA VAL A 99 -3.96 8.79 -11.32
C VAL A 99 -5.47 8.83 -11.23
N THR A 100 -6.00 9.52 -10.23
CA THR A 100 -7.43 9.75 -10.05
C THR A 100 -7.76 11.18 -10.45
N GLU A 101 -8.66 11.31 -11.43
CA GLU A 101 -9.26 12.55 -11.90
C GLU A 101 -10.67 12.61 -11.30
N LEU A 102 -10.96 13.64 -10.49
CA LEU A 102 -12.29 13.85 -9.93
C LEU A 102 -13.14 14.63 -10.94
N HIS A 103 -14.41 14.23 -11.12
CA HIS A 103 -15.34 14.97 -11.98
C HIS A 103 -15.97 16.17 -11.28
N ASP A 104 -16.29 16.04 -9.98
CA ASP A 104 -16.74 17.14 -9.12
C ASP A 104 -15.96 17.11 -7.78
N PRO A 105 -15.30 18.21 -7.37
CA PRO A 105 -14.57 18.28 -6.11
C PRO A 105 -15.44 18.11 -4.85
N ASN A 106 -16.76 18.26 -4.97
CA ASN A 106 -17.71 18.03 -3.88
C ASN A 106 -18.35 16.64 -3.92
N ASN A 107 -18.18 15.90 -5.02
CA ASN A 107 -18.68 14.54 -5.17
C ASN A 107 -17.50 13.55 -5.32
N PRO A 108 -16.98 12.99 -4.22
CA PRO A 108 -15.84 12.07 -4.27
C PRO A 108 -16.17 10.72 -4.93
N TYR A 109 -17.42 10.50 -5.33
CA TYR A 109 -17.90 9.25 -5.92
C TYR A 109 -17.91 9.28 -7.45
N GLU A 110 -17.68 10.42 -8.09
CA GLU A 110 -17.54 10.49 -9.54
C GLU A 110 -16.08 10.75 -9.92
N PHE A 111 -15.42 9.71 -10.41
CA PHE A 111 -14.00 9.77 -10.71
C PHE A 111 -13.60 8.84 -11.84
N LYS A 112 -12.45 9.15 -12.44
CA LYS A 112 -11.71 8.29 -13.35
C LYS A 112 -10.35 7.99 -12.76
N GLN A 113 -10.04 6.72 -12.57
CA GLN A 113 -8.76 6.25 -12.04
C GLN A 113 -7.99 5.47 -13.11
N SER A 114 -6.82 5.95 -13.51
CA SER A 114 -5.93 5.29 -14.46
C SER A 114 -4.76 4.66 -13.71
N CYS A 115 -4.52 3.36 -13.92
CA CYS A 115 -3.49 2.59 -13.21
C CYS A 115 -2.37 2.17 -14.17
N TYR A 116 -1.13 2.54 -13.84
CA TYR A 116 0.06 2.31 -14.64
C TYR A 116 1.08 1.46 -13.89
N ASP A 117 1.83 0.62 -14.60
CA ASP A 117 3.00 -0.04 -14.02
C ASP A 117 4.19 0.92 -13.87
N GLY A 118 5.26 0.44 -13.22
CA GLY A 118 6.51 1.18 -13.04
C GLY A 118 7.24 1.56 -14.34
N LYS A 119 6.85 1.01 -15.49
CA LYS A 119 7.38 1.38 -16.81
C LYS A 119 6.49 2.40 -17.53
N GLY A 120 5.35 2.77 -16.94
CA GLY A 120 4.40 3.73 -17.48
C GLY A 120 3.36 3.11 -18.43
N ASN A 121 3.26 1.79 -18.53
CA ASN A 121 2.20 1.18 -19.33
C ASN A 121 0.88 1.25 -18.58
N LEU A 122 -0.20 1.63 -19.26
CA LEU A 122 -1.56 1.59 -18.70
C LEU A 122 -2.02 0.13 -18.59
N HIS A 123 -2.52 -0.27 -17.43
CA HIS A 123 -3.09 -1.61 -17.21
C HIS A 123 -4.62 -1.58 -17.27
N TYR A 124 -5.24 -0.66 -16.52
CA TYR A 124 -6.69 -0.49 -16.54
C TYR A 124 -7.10 0.92 -16.12
N VAL A 125 -8.34 1.25 -16.47
CA VAL A 125 -9.05 2.47 -16.07
C VAL A 125 -10.31 2.06 -15.31
N SER A 126 -10.51 2.61 -14.11
CA SER A 126 -11.76 2.53 -13.38
C SER A 126 -12.52 3.84 -13.56
N MET A 127 -13.82 3.77 -13.80
CA MET A 127 -14.69 4.95 -13.88
C MET A 127 -15.90 4.71 -13.00
N ASP A 128 -16.15 5.63 -12.09
CA ASP A 128 -17.38 5.66 -11.30
C ASP A 128 -18.25 6.81 -11.82
N ILE A 129 -19.43 6.45 -12.33
CA ILE A 129 -20.42 7.38 -12.86
C ILE A 129 -21.75 7.01 -12.21
N GLU A 130 -22.38 7.97 -11.54
CA GLU A 130 -23.70 7.80 -10.92
C GLU A 130 -23.79 6.64 -9.90
N GLY A 131 -22.66 6.25 -9.29
CA GLY A 131 -22.59 5.19 -8.28
C GLY A 131 -22.42 3.78 -8.87
N GLU A 132 -22.18 3.66 -10.18
CA GLU A 132 -21.72 2.42 -10.81
C GLU A 132 -20.24 2.54 -11.19
N SER A 133 -19.40 1.71 -10.57
CA SER A 133 -17.99 1.58 -10.93
C SER A 133 -17.81 0.54 -12.03
N LYS A 134 -17.25 0.95 -13.17
CA LYS A 134 -16.84 0.08 -14.29
C LYS A 134 -15.33 0.10 -14.46
N ARG A 135 -14.76 -1.02 -14.90
CA ARG A 135 -13.33 -1.15 -15.21
C ARG A 135 -13.10 -1.50 -16.65
N PHE A 136 -12.05 -0.95 -17.23
CA PHE A 136 -11.66 -1.14 -18.62
C PHE A 136 -10.18 -1.50 -18.70
N ASP A 137 -9.80 -2.43 -19.58
CA ASP A 137 -8.39 -2.74 -19.85
C ASP A 137 -7.69 -1.61 -20.64
N SER A 138 -6.41 -1.80 -20.99
CA SER A 138 -5.62 -0.82 -21.76
C SER A 138 -6.18 -0.53 -23.16
N GLU A 139 -7.01 -1.43 -23.70
CA GLU A 139 -7.64 -1.34 -25.02
C GLU A 139 -9.08 -0.77 -24.94
N GLY A 140 -9.57 -0.44 -23.74
CA GLY A 140 -10.90 0.11 -23.50
C GLY A 140 -12.02 -0.93 -23.44
N ARG A 141 -11.70 -2.21 -23.27
CA ARG A 141 -12.70 -3.28 -23.10
C ARG A 141 -13.07 -3.41 -21.64
N GLU A 142 -14.37 -3.47 -21.36
CA GLU A 142 -14.86 -3.68 -19.99
C GLU A 142 -14.38 -5.03 -19.44
N ILE A 143 -13.91 -5.03 -18.19
CA ILE A 143 -13.41 -6.21 -17.48
C ILE A 143 -14.16 -6.39 -16.16
N ASP A 144 -14.42 -7.65 -15.80
CA ASP A 144 -15.12 -8.01 -14.56
C ASP A 144 -14.21 -7.83 -13.33
N ASP A 145 -14.81 -7.36 -12.23
CA ASP A 145 -14.19 -7.05 -10.94
C ASP A 145 -13.53 -8.28 -10.27
N SER A 146 -13.91 -9.48 -10.70
CA SER A 146 -13.40 -10.77 -10.21
C SER A 146 -11.94 -11.07 -10.59
N LEU A 147 -11.35 -10.28 -11.48
CA LEU A 147 -9.94 -10.36 -11.81
C LEU A 147 -9.12 -9.62 -10.75
N ASP A 148 -8.59 -10.37 -9.78
CA ASP A 148 -7.35 -10.00 -9.10
C ASP A 148 -6.43 -9.37 -10.15
N ILE A 149 -6.12 -8.08 -10.00
CA ILE A 149 -5.43 -7.27 -11.00
C ILE A 149 -4.05 -7.90 -11.24
N LYS A 150 -3.98 -8.82 -12.21
CA LYS A 150 -2.76 -9.54 -12.54
C LYS A 150 -1.81 -8.56 -13.19
N GLY A 151 -0.68 -8.30 -12.52
CA GLY A 151 0.45 -7.59 -13.10
C GLY A 151 0.73 -6.20 -12.53
N LEU A 152 -0.06 -5.72 -11.56
CA LEU A 152 0.22 -4.46 -10.86
C LEU A 152 0.87 -4.74 -9.50
N GLU A 153 2.15 -4.39 -9.34
CA GLU A 153 2.84 -4.46 -8.05
C GLU A 153 2.50 -3.19 -7.25
N THR A 154 1.67 -3.31 -6.22
CA THR A 154 1.30 -2.20 -5.31
C THR A 154 2.06 -2.27 -3.98
N ILE A 155 2.05 -1.20 -3.19
CA ILE A 155 2.65 -1.20 -1.85
C ILE A 155 2.00 -2.25 -0.93
N GLU A 156 0.68 -2.49 -1.02
CA GLU A 156 0.00 -3.54 -0.25
C GLU A 156 0.45 -4.95 -0.66
N TYR A 157 0.67 -5.14 -1.96
CA TYR A 157 1.23 -6.38 -2.49
C TYR A 157 2.66 -6.59 -1.96
N VAL A 158 3.49 -5.54 -1.99
CA VAL A 158 4.86 -5.57 -1.43
C VAL A 158 4.86 -5.84 0.07
N GLU A 159 3.98 -5.19 0.85
CA GLU A 159 3.77 -5.45 2.28
C GLU A 159 3.57 -6.94 2.53
N SER A 160 2.62 -7.53 1.80
CA SER A 160 2.22 -8.92 1.95
C SER A 160 3.36 -9.88 1.58
N GLN A 161 4.04 -9.63 0.46
CA GLN A 161 5.21 -10.43 0.04
C GLN A 161 6.34 -10.36 1.08
N TYR A 162 6.68 -9.16 1.54
CA TYR A 162 7.73 -8.98 2.54
C TYR A 162 7.40 -9.63 3.88
N LEU A 163 6.13 -9.52 4.32
CA LEU A 163 5.67 -10.15 5.54
C LEU A 163 5.74 -11.68 5.44
N GLU A 164 5.24 -12.25 4.35
CA GLU A 164 5.29 -13.70 4.13
C GLU A 164 6.73 -14.23 4.10
N GLU A 165 7.62 -13.55 3.37
CA GLU A 165 9.03 -13.94 3.27
C GLU A 165 9.71 -13.90 4.64
N ALA A 166 9.51 -12.81 5.40
CA ALA A 166 10.11 -12.64 6.71
C ALA A 166 9.61 -13.69 7.73
N ILE A 167 8.32 -14.05 7.67
CA ILE A 167 7.73 -15.12 8.49
C ILE A 167 8.32 -16.49 8.13
N LYS A 168 8.43 -16.82 6.83
CA LYS A 168 9.02 -18.08 6.36
C LYS A 168 10.48 -18.22 6.81
N ASN A 169 11.28 -17.15 6.66
CA ASN A 169 12.68 -17.15 7.04
C ASN A 169 12.88 -17.30 8.57
N SER A 170 12.04 -16.64 9.37
CA SER A 170 12.05 -16.77 10.84
C SER A 170 11.67 -18.18 11.32
N SER A 171 10.83 -18.88 10.54
CA SER A 171 10.42 -20.26 10.83
C SER A 171 11.55 -21.26 10.55
N ASN A 172 12.28 -21.09 9.44
CA ASN A 172 13.39 -21.96 9.06
C ASN A 172 14.60 -21.87 10.00
N LEU A 173 14.85 -20.68 10.58
CA LEU A 173 15.89 -20.49 11.60
C LEU A 173 15.62 -21.26 12.91
N ASN A 174 14.35 -21.52 13.23
CA ASN A 174 13.94 -22.27 14.43
C ASN A 174 13.88 -23.80 14.20
N SER A 175 13.94 -24.27 12.95
CA SER A 175 13.95 -25.70 12.61
C SER A 175 15.36 -26.33 12.67
N ASN A 176 16.41 -25.51 12.70
CA ASN A 176 17.81 -25.93 12.67
C ASN A 176 18.53 -25.76 14.03
N ARG A 177 17.76 -25.62 15.13
CA ARG A 177 18.24 -25.66 16.51
C ARG A 177 17.63 -26.85 17.22
#